data_AF-A0AAQ4P302-F1
#
_entry.id   AF-A0AAQ4P302-F1
#
_cell.length_a   1.000
_cell.length_b   1.000
_cell.length_c   1.000
_cell.angle_alpha   90.00
_cell.angle_beta   90.00
_cell.angle_gamma   90.00
#
_symmetry.space_group_name_H-M   'P 1'
#
loop_
_entity.id
_entity.type
_entity.pdbx_description
1 polymer ?
#
loop_
_entity_poly.entity_id
_entity_poly.type
_entity_poly.pdbx_seq_one_letter_code
_entity_poly.pdbx_strand_id
1 'polypeptide(L)'
;PVRPSESRSRVHPILVAKFVVEIWGFSPYVPQPVLTVSPSWTSPGDSVTLTCSVEHPSAGWRFFWYKAVPQLSRYSYTPELLAGGTNGTEQDSYILHGQTHTAGYACRAGRGDPVSYTRYSGVKFVWSGGVNPAASLTVSPHRLQHFSIESLSLICEGNSTEWRVMKVDEDGDVFSCSYWGEMTGSTCNTDTRASSGVYWCESVTQSSNAANITIHSELLFI
;
A
#
# COMPACT_ATOMS: atom_id res chain seq x y z
N PRO A 1 -44.23 48.61 -40.95
CA PRO A 1 -44.08 47.14 -40.77
C PRO A 1 -42.96 46.83 -39.76
N VAL A 2 -43.38 46.41 -38.56
CA VAL A 2 -42.53 46.19 -37.37
C VAL A 2 -41.76 44.86 -37.53
N ARG A 3 -40.44 44.88 -37.28
CA ARG A 3 -39.60 43.65 -37.25
C ARG A 3 -39.87 42.86 -35.96
N PRO A 4 -39.98 41.52 -35.98
CA PRO A 4 -40.24 40.74 -34.79
C PRO A 4 -39.02 40.75 -33.87
N SER A 5 -39.26 40.95 -32.57
CA SER A 5 -38.27 40.84 -31.51
C SER A 5 -37.93 39.37 -31.24
N GLU A 6 -36.68 39.00 -31.43
CA GLU A 6 -36.16 37.66 -31.15
C GLU A 6 -35.99 37.49 -29.63
N SER A 7 -36.90 36.75 -29.00
CA SER A 7 -36.86 36.45 -27.57
C SER A 7 -35.75 35.41 -27.30
N ARG A 8 -34.60 35.87 -26.81
CA ARG A 8 -33.51 34.99 -26.35
C ARG A 8 -33.92 34.30 -25.05
N SER A 9 -34.47 33.10 -25.16
CA SER A 9 -34.77 32.24 -24.01
C SER A 9 -33.49 31.96 -23.22
N ARG A 10 -33.47 32.36 -21.94
CA ARG A 10 -32.37 32.04 -21.00
C ARG A 10 -32.37 30.53 -20.75
N VAL A 11 -31.41 29.84 -21.35
CA VAL A 11 -31.13 28.44 -21.02
C VAL A 11 -30.51 28.40 -19.61
N HIS A 12 -31.03 27.54 -18.74
CA HIS A 12 -30.53 27.40 -17.37
C HIS A 12 -29.03 27.03 -17.38
N PRO A 13 -28.17 27.65 -16.56
CA PRO A 13 -26.73 27.40 -16.58
C PRO A 13 -26.35 25.94 -16.30
N ILE A 14 -27.19 25.20 -15.58
CA ILE A 14 -27.03 23.76 -15.32
C ILE A 14 -27.18 22.94 -16.61
N LEU A 15 -28.10 23.33 -17.49
CA LEU A 15 -28.34 22.63 -18.75
C LEU A 15 -27.18 22.89 -19.74
N VAL A 16 -26.60 24.09 -19.72
CA VAL A 16 -25.39 24.44 -20.48
C VAL A 16 -24.19 23.63 -19.99
N ALA A 17 -24.01 23.48 -18.66
CA ALA A 17 -22.92 22.68 -18.10
C ALA A 17 -23.05 21.18 -18.44
N LYS A 18 -24.26 20.61 -18.37
CA LYS A 18 -24.51 19.22 -18.82
C LYS A 18 -24.18 19.02 -20.30
N PHE A 19 -24.58 19.96 -21.16
CA PHE A 19 -24.32 19.90 -22.60
C PHE A 19 -22.82 20.02 -22.95
N VAL A 20 -22.06 20.83 -22.21
CA VAL A 20 -20.62 20.99 -22.43
C VAL A 20 -19.84 19.73 -22.02
N VAL A 21 -20.27 19.02 -20.96
CA VAL A 21 -19.64 17.77 -20.52
C VAL A 21 -19.85 16.62 -21.51
N GLU A 22 -20.98 16.58 -22.23
CA GLU A 22 -21.25 15.55 -23.25
C GLU A 22 -20.48 15.75 -24.56
N ILE A 23 -20.09 17.00 -24.90
CA ILE A 23 -19.46 17.34 -26.19
C ILE A 23 -17.91 17.26 -26.13
N TRP A 24 -17.31 17.48 -24.97
CA TRP A 24 -15.87 17.33 -24.76
C TRP A 24 -15.65 16.15 -23.82
N GLY A 25 -15.28 14.99 -24.36
CA GLY A 25 -15.13 13.72 -23.62
C GLY A 25 -14.09 13.73 -22.49
N PHE A 26 -14.29 14.54 -21.45
CA PHE A 26 -13.56 14.50 -20.21
C PHE A 26 -14.02 13.29 -19.43
N SER A 27 -13.21 12.22 -19.47
CA SER A 27 -13.34 11.12 -18.52
C SER A 27 -13.37 11.71 -17.09
N PRO A 28 -14.38 11.40 -16.26
CA PRO A 28 -14.44 11.91 -14.90
C PRO A 28 -13.17 11.44 -14.17
N TYR A 29 -12.35 12.39 -13.70
CA TYR A 29 -11.16 12.09 -12.91
C TYR A 29 -11.59 11.37 -11.63
N VAL A 30 -11.19 10.11 -11.49
CA VAL A 30 -11.42 9.34 -10.26
C VAL A 30 -10.20 9.57 -9.36
N PRO A 31 -10.36 10.28 -8.23
CA PRO A 31 -9.22 10.60 -7.38
C PRO A 31 -8.61 9.33 -6.79
N GLN A 32 -7.32 9.38 -6.50
CA GLN A 32 -6.60 8.33 -5.78
C GLN A 32 -6.22 8.84 -4.39
N PRO A 33 -6.71 8.21 -3.31
CA PRO A 33 -6.35 8.62 -1.96
C PRO A 33 -4.91 8.20 -1.62
N VAL A 34 -4.32 8.91 -0.67
CA VAL A 34 -3.00 8.60 -0.11
C VAL A 34 -3.17 8.09 1.32
N LEU A 35 -2.67 6.89 1.57
CA LEU A 35 -2.61 6.30 2.90
C LEU A 35 -1.28 6.65 3.57
N THR A 36 -1.33 7.07 4.82
CA THR A 36 -0.18 7.21 5.71
C THR A 36 -0.38 6.37 6.97
N VAL A 37 0.72 5.92 7.57
CA VAL A 37 0.71 5.07 8.76
C VAL A 37 1.67 5.66 9.79
N SER A 38 1.26 5.70 11.06
CA SER A 38 2.08 6.21 12.14
C SER A 38 1.80 5.49 13.47
N PRO A 39 2.83 4.89 14.12
CA PRO A 39 4.17 4.65 13.60
C PRO A 39 4.19 3.54 12.52
N SER A 40 5.25 3.50 11.70
CA SER A 40 5.46 2.42 10.72
C SER A 40 6.12 1.17 11.32
N TRP A 41 6.77 1.29 12.47
CA TRP A 41 7.37 0.20 13.23
C TRP A 41 6.68 0.09 14.57
N THR A 42 6.15 -1.10 14.88
CA THR A 42 5.39 -1.35 16.11
C THR A 42 6.10 -2.33 17.03
N SER A 43 6.06 -2.03 18.32
CA SER A 43 6.31 -3.00 19.37
C SER A 43 5.01 -3.72 19.74
N PRO A 44 5.08 -4.93 20.33
CA PRO A 44 3.89 -5.63 20.81
C PRO A 44 3.10 -4.76 21.79
N GLY A 45 1.82 -4.53 21.49
CA GLY A 45 0.92 -3.70 22.32
C GLY A 45 0.78 -2.25 21.86
N ASP A 46 1.59 -1.79 20.90
CA ASP A 46 1.44 -0.46 20.31
C ASP A 46 0.17 -0.36 19.46
N SER A 47 -0.37 0.86 19.37
CA SER A 47 -1.43 1.21 18.43
C SER A 47 -0.87 1.95 17.23
N VAL A 48 -1.40 1.65 16.04
CA VAL A 48 -1.05 2.38 14.80
C VAL A 48 -2.24 3.16 14.32
N THR A 49 -1.99 4.41 13.95
CA THR A 49 -2.97 5.24 13.27
C THR A 49 -2.75 5.16 11.77
N LEU A 50 -3.78 4.71 11.05
CA LEU A 50 -3.91 4.84 9.60
C LEU A 50 -4.60 6.17 9.30
N THR A 51 -4.11 6.95 8.34
CA THR A 51 -4.75 8.20 7.89
C THR A 51 -4.88 8.19 6.37
N CYS A 52 -6.06 8.52 5.86
CA CYS A 52 -6.38 8.47 4.43
C CYS A 52 -6.74 9.86 3.93
N SER A 53 -5.94 10.42 3.03
CA SER A 53 -6.20 11.75 2.46
C SER A 53 -6.68 11.66 1.01
N VAL A 54 -7.64 12.51 0.65
CA VAL A 54 -8.15 12.65 -0.71
C VAL A 54 -7.84 14.07 -1.19
N GLU A 55 -7.36 14.19 -2.43
CA GLU A 55 -7.09 15.48 -3.05
C GLU A 55 -8.37 16.35 -3.08
N HIS A 56 -8.25 17.63 -2.72
CA HIS A 56 -9.38 18.57 -2.60
C HIS A 56 -10.47 18.08 -1.61
N PRO A 57 -10.14 17.96 -0.31
CA PRO A 57 -11.08 17.47 0.69
C PRO A 57 -12.35 18.33 0.69
N SER A 58 -13.47 17.68 0.38
CA SER A 58 -14.81 18.27 0.36
C SER A 58 -15.68 17.52 1.35
N ALA A 59 -16.76 18.15 1.84
CA ALA A 59 -17.67 17.48 2.77
C ALA A 59 -18.29 16.20 2.17
N GLY A 60 -18.56 15.21 3.04
CA GLY A 60 -19.34 14.02 2.69
C GLY A 60 -18.54 12.80 2.23
N TRP A 61 -17.22 12.77 2.41
CA TRP A 61 -16.44 11.54 2.20
C TRP A 61 -16.66 10.55 3.35
N ARG A 62 -16.77 9.28 3.00
CA ARG A 62 -16.65 8.15 3.93
C ARG A 62 -15.45 7.32 3.56
N PHE A 63 -14.61 6.99 4.53
CA PHE A 63 -13.37 6.27 4.37
C PHE A 63 -13.55 4.80 4.71
N PHE A 64 -12.97 3.95 3.87
CA PHE A 64 -13.02 2.50 3.96
C PHE A 64 -11.59 2.00 4.08
N TRP A 65 -11.38 1.08 5.01
CA TRP A 65 -10.05 0.60 5.42
C TRP A 65 -9.92 -0.88 5.11
N TYR A 66 -8.81 -1.25 4.48
CA TYR A 66 -8.60 -2.60 3.98
C TYR A 66 -7.25 -3.13 4.46
N LYS A 67 -7.23 -4.42 4.82
CA LYS A 67 -6.01 -5.22 4.90
C LYS A 67 -5.63 -5.68 3.50
N ALA A 68 -4.35 -5.57 3.15
CA ALA A 68 -3.82 -6.03 1.89
C ALA A 68 -3.41 -7.50 2.02
N VAL A 69 -4.23 -8.42 1.52
CA VAL A 69 -4.00 -9.87 1.63
C VAL A 69 -3.14 -10.36 0.46
N PRO A 70 -1.98 -10.99 0.72
CA PRO A 70 -1.13 -11.58 -0.31
C PRO A 70 -1.87 -12.57 -1.21
N GLN A 71 -1.72 -12.43 -2.53
CA GLN A 71 -2.15 -13.42 -3.53
C GLN A 71 -0.93 -14.10 -4.17
N LEU A 72 -0.90 -15.43 -4.14
CA LEU A 72 0.23 -16.24 -4.63
C LEU A 72 0.39 -16.19 -6.16
N SER A 73 -0.72 -16.08 -6.90
CA SER A 73 -0.71 -16.25 -8.36
C SER A 73 -0.21 -15.03 -9.16
N ARG A 74 -0.12 -13.85 -8.55
CA ARG A 74 0.13 -12.58 -9.29
C ARG A 74 1.06 -11.60 -8.59
N TYR A 75 1.72 -11.99 -7.50
CA TYR A 75 2.52 -11.07 -6.66
C TYR A 75 1.76 -9.77 -6.31
N SER A 76 0.44 -9.87 -6.14
CA SER A 76 -0.44 -8.74 -5.87
C SER A 76 -1.09 -8.88 -4.50
N TYR A 77 -1.84 -7.85 -4.11
CA TYR A 77 -2.64 -7.84 -2.89
C TYR A 77 -4.11 -7.71 -3.22
N THR A 78 -4.95 -8.47 -2.52
CA THR A 78 -6.41 -8.28 -2.55
C THR A 78 -6.83 -7.47 -1.33
N PRO A 79 -7.66 -6.42 -1.50
CA PRO A 79 -8.17 -5.65 -0.38
C PRO A 79 -9.26 -6.45 0.35
N GLU A 80 -9.06 -6.68 1.65
CA GLU A 80 -10.06 -7.25 2.56
C GLU A 80 -10.52 -6.18 3.55
N LEU A 81 -11.82 -5.93 3.64
CA LEU A 81 -12.35 -4.85 4.47
C LEU A 81 -12.13 -5.15 5.96
N LEU A 82 -11.65 -4.16 6.72
CA LEU A 82 -11.51 -4.28 8.17
C LEU A 82 -12.88 -4.38 8.86
N ALA A 83 -12.94 -5.14 9.96
CA ALA A 83 -14.17 -5.38 10.71
C ALA A 83 -14.84 -4.06 11.14
N GLY A 84 -16.17 -3.98 10.97
CA GLY A 84 -16.96 -2.78 11.27
C GLY A 84 -16.92 -1.69 10.20
N GLY A 85 -16.20 -1.89 9.09
CA GLY A 85 -16.01 -0.89 8.04
C GLY A 85 -17.03 -0.86 6.91
N THR A 86 -18.15 -1.61 6.97
CA THR A 86 -19.08 -1.80 5.84
C THR A 86 -19.69 -0.51 5.31
N ASN A 87 -19.93 0.47 6.19
CA ASN A 87 -20.48 1.78 5.82
C ASN A 87 -19.41 2.87 5.72
N GLY A 88 -18.14 2.55 6.00
CA GLY A 88 -17.06 3.52 6.11
C GLY A 88 -17.24 4.54 7.25
N THR A 89 -16.17 5.28 7.55
CA THR A 89 -16.08 6.27 8.62
C THR A 89 -16.05 7.69 8.05
N GLU A 90 -16.68 8.65 8.73
CA GLU A 90 -16.47 10.08 8.38
C GLU A 90 -15.07 10.54 8.79
N GLN A 91 -14.51 9.93 9.84
CA GLN A 91 -13.13 10.14 10.24
C GLN A 91 -12.20 9.58 9.16
N ASP A 92 -11.25 10.42 8.77
CA ASP A 92 -10.15 10.12 7.84
C ASP A 92 -9.01 9.33 8.48
N SER A 93 -9.19 8.87 9.72
CA SER A 93 -8.23 8.07 10.47
C SER A 93 -8.86 6.83 11.11
N TYR A 94 -8.05 5.80 11.30
CA TYR A 94 -8.43 4.52 11.88
C TYR A 94 -7.31 3.98 12.77
N ILE A 95 -7.65 3.56 13.98
CA ILE A 95 -6.67 3.05 14.95
C ILE A 95 -6.68 1.52 14.93
N LEU A 96 -5.52 0.95 14.60
CA LEU A 96 -5.22 -0.47 14.72
C LEU A 96 -4.67 -0.74 16.13
N HIS A 97 -5.30 -1.67 16.85
CA HIS A 97 -4.86 -2.09 18.17
C HIS A 97 -4.17 -3.45 18.11
N GLY A 98 -3.07 -3.60 18.87
CA GLY A 98 -2.46 -4.90 19.13
C GLY A 98 -1.91 -5.59 17.87
N GLN A 99 -1.37 -4.82 16.93
CA GLN A 99 -0.71 -5.41 15.77
C GLN A 99 0.57 -6.11 16.22
N THR A 100 0.70 -7.40 15.89
CA THR A 100 1.84 -8.24 16.30
C THR A 100 2.69 -8.71 15.14
N HIS A 101 2.17 -8.61 13.91
CA HIS A 101 2.83 -9.12 12.71
C HIS A 101 2.87 -8.06 11.61
N THR A 102 3.81 -8.20 10.67
CA THR A 102 3.89 -7.33 9.50
C THR A 102 2.60 -7.39 8.70
N ALA A 103 2.02 -6.26 8.33
CA ALA A 103 0.79 -6.23 7.54
C ALA A 103 0.70 -5.01 6.63
N GLY A 104 0.20 -5.23 5.42
CA GLY A 104 -0.14 -4.16 4.48
C GLY A 104 -1.57 -3.68 4.65
N TYR A 105 -1.79 -2.39 4.41
CA TYR A 105 -3.08 -1.72 4.48
C TYR A 105 -3.29 -0.83 3.26
N ALA A 106 -4.55 -0.65 2.89
CA ALA A 106 -4.99 0.30 1.87
C ALA A 106 -6.26 1.00 2.32
N CYS A 107 -6.53 2.19 1.78
CA CYS A 107 -7.77 2.90 2.00
C CYS A 107 -8.47 3.26 0.68
N ARG A 108 -9.77 3.54 0.78
CA ARG A 108 -10.61 4.04 -0.31
C ARG A 108 -11.61 5.03 0.28
N ALA A 109 -12.01 6.04 -0.47
CA ALA A 109 -13.10 6.92 -0.07
C ALA A 109 -14.33 6.72 -0.98
N GLY A 110 -15.51 7.04 -0.46
CA GLY A 110 -16.77 7.01 -1.20
C GLY A 110 -17.71 8.12 -0.76
N ARG A 111 -18.59 8.57 -1.67
CA ARG A 111 -19.61 9.59 -1.40
C ARG A 111 -20.82 9.45 -2.32
N GLY A 112 -21.96 10.03 -1.93
CA GLY A 112 -23.19 10.02 -2.70
C GLY A 112 -24.09 8.81 -2.43
N ASP A 113 -25.27 8.81 -3.05
CA ASP A 113 -26.27 7.74 -2.97
C ASP A 113 -26.84 7.48 -4.38
N PRO A 114 -26.45 6.39 -5.08
CA PRO A 114 -25.55 5.33 -4.63
C PRO A 114 -24.09 5.80 -4.50
N VAL A 115 -23.32 5.09 -3.67
CA VAL A 115 -21.93 5.48 -3.35
C VAL A 115 -21.03 5.41 -4.58
N SER A 116 -20.48 6.56 -4.98
CA SER A 116 -19.39 6.66 -5.94
C SER A 116 -18.06 6.63 -5.20
N TYR A 117 -17.20 5.69 -5.57
CA TYR A 117 -15.94 5.45 -4.88
C TYR A 117 -14.72 5.95 -5.65
N THR A 118 -13.67 6.30 -4.92
CA THR A 118 -12.34 6.62 -5.45
C THR A 118 -11.61 5.38 -5.97
N ARG A 119 -10.37 5.53 -6.45
CA ARG A 119 -9.44 4.39 -6.54
C ARG A 119 -9.01 3.94 -5.14
N TYR A 120 -8.41 2.76 -5.02
CA TYR A 120 -7.68 2.38 -3.81
C TYR A 120 -6.39 3.20 -3.70
N SER A 121 -5.96 3.47 -2.48
CA SER A 121 -4.62 3.99 -2.22
C SER A 121 -3.56 2.96 -2.62
N GLY A 122 -2.31 3.40 -2.72
CA GLY A 122 -1.18 2.48 -2.61
C GLY A 122 -1.20 1.74 -1.27
N VAL A 123 -0.59 0.57 -1.22
CA VAL A 123 -0.45 -0.21 0.01
C VAL A 123 0.65 0.43 0.87
N LYS A 124 0.37 0.59 2.17
CA LYS A 124 1.39 0.94 3.17
C LYS A 124 1.47 -0.16 4.22
N PHE A 125 2.68 -0.39 4.72
CA PHE A 125 2.96 -1.48 5.63
C PHE A 125 3.24 -0.97 7.04
N VAL A 126 2.77 -1.76 8.00
CA VAL A 126 3.14 -1.68 9.40
C VAL A 126 4.07 -2.85 9.68
N TRP A 127 5.27 -2.56 10.15
CA TRP A 127 6.34 -3.52 10.39
C TRP A 127 6.37 -3.96 11.84
N SER A 128 6.52 -5.27 12.08
CA SER A 128 6.84 -5.81 13.40
C SER A 128 8.30 -6.23 13.43
N GLY A 129 9.08 -5.64 14.35
CA GLY A 129 10.47 -6.06 14.60
C GLY A 129 10.58 -7.20 15.62
N GLY A 130 9.48 -7.58 16.26
CA GLY A 130 9.45 -8.63 17.28
C GLY A 130 9.44 -10.04 16.70
N VAL A 131 9.86 -11.01 17.50
CA VAL A 131 9.80 -12.44 17.12
C VAL A 131 8.33 -12.86 17.01
N ASN A 132 7.89 -13.19 15.80
CA ASN A 132 6.59 -13.82 15.59
C ASN A 132 6.78 -15.35 15.68
N PRO A 133 6.17 -16.04 16.66
CA PRO A 133 6.34 -17.49 16.82
C PRO A 133 5.79 -18.31 15.65
N ALA A 134 4.92 -17.74 14.82
CA ALA A 134 4.37 -18.42 13.65
C ALA A 134 5.27 -18.33 12.41
N ALA A 135 6.06 -17.25 12.28
CA ALA A 135 6.87 -16.98 11.10
C ALA A 135 8.03 -16.03 11.39
N SER A 136 9.22 -16.34 10.89
CA SER A 136 10.42 -15.50 11.04
C SER A 136 11.16 -15.30 9.73
N LEU A 137 11.80 -14.13 9.62
CA LEU A 137 12.78 -13.82 8.59
C LEU A 137 14.15 -13.72 9.24
N THR A 138 15.10 -14.48 8.71
CA THR A 138 16.51 -14.46 9.10
C THR A 138 17.37 -13.97 7.94
N VAL A 139 18.33 -13.09 8.23
CA VAL A 139 19.29 -12.56 7.25
C VAL A 139 20.62 -13.30 7.41
N SER A 140 21.16 -13.83 6.32
CA SER A 140 22.45 -14.53 6.28
C SER A 140 23.38 -13.90 5.23
N PRO A 141 24.66 -13.63 5.56
CA PRO A 141 25.28 -13.79 6.88
C PRO A 141 24.77 -12.75 7.89
N HIS A 142 24.64 -13.12 9.17
CA HIS A 142 24.16 -12.20 10.21
C HIS A 142 25.25 -11.18 10.57
N ARG A 143 25.18 -9.97 10.01
CA ARG A 143 26.16 -8.90 10.21
C ARG A 143 25.47 -7.56 10.44
N LEU A 144 26.18 -6.64 11.07
CA LEU A 144 25.69 -5.27 11.28
C LEU A 144 25.91 -4.36 10.06
N GLN A 145 26.84 -4.72 9.18
CA GLN A 145 27.17 -3.99 7.96
C GLN A 145 27.14 -4.94 6.78
N HIS A 146 26.57 -4.46 5.69
CA HIS A 146 26.46 -5.16 4.42
C HIS A 146 26.92 -4.24 3.29
N PHE A 147 27.62 -4.81 2.32
CA PHE A 147 28.17 -4.07 1.19
C PHE A 147 27.49 -4.44 -0.12
N SER A 148 27.46 -3.50 -1.07
CA SER A 148 26.74 -3.65 -2.34
C SER A 148 27.23 -4.79 -3.25
N ILE A 149 28.45 -5.30 -3.02
CA ILE A 149 29.05 -6.42 -3.76
C ILE A 149 28.83 -7.78 -3.07
N GLU A 150 28.34 -7.78 -1.83
CA GLU A 150 28.07 -9.00 -1.08
C GLU A 150 26.67 -9.53 -1.41
N SER A 151 26.52 -10.84 -1.49
CA SER A 151 25.22 -11.49 -1.58
C SER A 151 24.62 -11.70 -0.19
N LEU A 152 23.29 -11.59 -0.12
CA LEU A 152 22.50 -11.90 1.06
C LEU A 152 21.53 -13.02 0.76
N SER A 153 21.32 -13.87 1.76
CA SER A 153 20.27 -14.87 1.79
C SER A 153 19.24 -14.48 2.85
N LEU A 154 17.99 -14.32 2.43
CA LEU A 154 16.84 -14.01 3.27
C LEU A 154 16.02 -15.29 3.43
N ILE A 155 15.98 -15.84 4.64
CA ILE A 155 15.46 -17.17 4.92
C ILE A 155 14.16 -17.03 5.70
N CYS A 156 13.07 -17.56 5.13
CA CYS A 156 11.78 -17.64 5.79
C CYS A 156 11.63 -18.96 6.54
N GLU A 157 11.21 -18.88 7.80
CA GLU A 157 10.85 -20.03 8.62
C GLU A 157 9.42 -19.88 9.12
N GLY A 158 8.72 -21.01 9.29
CA GLY A 158 7.33 -21.05 9.74
C GLY A 158 6.56 -22.20 9.09
N ASN A 159 5.23 -22.18 9.21
CA ASN A 159 4.39 -23.30 8.78
C ASN A 159 3.87 -23.19 7.32
N SER A 160 4.40 -22.27 6.53
CA SER A 160 4.04 -22.14 5.12
C SER A 160 5.07 -22.82 4.22
N THR A 161 4.60 -23.47 3.16
CA THR A 161 5.44 -23.97 2.06
C THR A 161 5.52 -22.98 0.90
N GLU A 162 4.67 -21.94 0.91
CA GLU A 162 4.52 -20.97 -0.17
C GLU A 162 4.94 -19.58 0.31
N TRP A 163 6.21 -19.47 0.71
CA TRP A 163 6.80 -18.20 1.12
C TRP A 163 7.14 -17.34 -0.08
N ARG A 164 6.89 -16.05 0.05
CA ARG A 164 7.54 -15.03 -0.76
C ARG A 164 8.31 -14.07 0.14
N VAL A 165 9.51 -13.72 -0.30
CA VAL A 165 10.28 -12.63 0.30
C VAL A 165 9.93 -11.34 -0.44
N MET A 166 9.60 -10.31 0.33
CA MET A 166 9.21 -9.01 -0.16
C MET A 166 10.19 -7.95 0.34
N LYS A 167 10.28 -6.86 -0.41
CA LYS A 167 11.11 -5.70 -0.12
C LYS A 167 10.30 -4.41 -0.33
N VAL A 168 10.48 -3.44 0.55
CA VAL A 168 10.22 -2.02 0.28
C VAL A 168 11.56 -1.31 0.16
N ASP A 169 11.79 -0.62 -0.95
CA ASP A 169 13.00 0.18 -1.14
C ASP A 169 12.90 1.58 -0.52
N GLU A 170 13.90 2.42 -0.77
CA GLU A 170 13.96 3.78 -0.22
C GLU A 170 12.89 4.71 -0.82
N ASP A 171 12.47 4.45 -2.06
CA ASP A 171 11.40 5.19 -2.76
C ASP A 171 10.00 4.75 -2.27
N GLY A 172 9.93 3.64 -1.53
CA GLY A 172 8.71 3.10 -0.97
C GLY A 172 7.99 2.12 -1.91
N ASP A 173 8.67 1.68 -2.96
CA ASP A 173 8.16 0.71 -3.93
C ASP A 173 8.33 -0.72 -3.42
N VAL A 174 7.34 -1.56 -3.75
CA VAL A 174 7.21 -2.92 -3.20
C VAL A 174 7.61 -3.94 -4.26
N PHE A 175 8.58 -4.80 -3.95
CA PHE A 175 9.09 -5.81 -4.87
C PHE A 175 9.13 -7.18 -4.23
N SER A 176 8.77 -8.20 -5.02
CA SER A 176 9.04 -9.59 -4.65
C SER A 176 10.46 -10.00 -5.03
N CYS A 177 11.06 -10.91 -4.27
CA CYS A 177 12.38 -11.49 -4.55
C CYS A 177 12.56 -11.91 -6.00
N SER A 178 11.54 -12.49 -6.63
CA SER A 178 11.59 -12.93 -8.03
C SER A 178 11.95 -11.83 -9.05
N TYR A 179 11.96 -10.55 -8.65
CA TYR A 179 12.39 -9.41 -9.49
C TYR A 179 13.83 -8.95 -9.23
N TRP A 180 14.42 -9.24 -8.07
CA TRP A 180 15.74 -8.73 -7.66
C TRP A 180 16.69 -9.82 -7.12
N GLY A 181 16.25 -11.07 -7.14
CA GLY A 181 16.94 -12.23 -6.62
C GLY A 181 16.29 -13.53 -7.07
N GLU A 182 16.83 -14.63 -6.55
CA GLU A 182 16.38 -15.99 -6.84
C GLU A 182 15.77 -16.66 -5.61
N MET A 183 14.54 -17.16 -5.75
CA MET A 183 13.86 -17.95 -4.72
C MET A 183 14.23 -19.43 -4.84
N THR A 184 14.76 -20.01 -3.76
CA THR A 184 15.03 -21.45 -3.61
C THR A 184 14.29 -21.96 -2.37
N GLY A 185 13.08 -22.50 -2.57
CA GLY A 185 12.21 -22.92 -1.46
C GLY A 185 11.75 -21.73 -0.64
N SER A 186 12.09 -21.70 0.65
CA SER A 186 11.78 -20.58 1.57
C SER A 186 12.90 -19.54 1.66
N THR A 187 13.95 -19.65 0.84
CA THR A 187 15.10 -18.76 0.85
C THR A 187 15.13 -17.90 -0.40
N CYS A 188 15.37 -16.60 -0.25
CA CYS A 188 15.66 -15.68 -1.33
C CYS A 188 17.15 -15.31 -1.32
N ASN A 189 17.84 -15.44 -2.45
CA ASN A 189 19.21 -15.00 -2.62
C ASN A 189 19.26 -13.77 -3.52
N THR A 190 20.03 -12.74 -3.15
CA THR A 190 20.19 -11.54 -3.98
C THR A 190 21.09 -11.83 -5.20
N ASP A 191 20.71 -11.38 -6.39
CA ASP A 191 21.40 -11.66 -7.66
C ASP A 191 22.68 -10.82 -7.90
N THR A 192 23.56 -10.70 -6.89
CA THR A 192 24.86 -9.98 -6.84
C THR A 192 24.85 -8.54 -6.33
N ARG A 193 23.69 -7.91 -6.16
CA ARG A 193 23.59 -6.58 -5.53
C ARG A 193 22.43 -6.50 -4.55
N ALA A 194 22.74 -6.69 -3.28
CA ALA A 194 21.83 -6.28 -2.23
C ALA A 194 21.58 -4.77 -2.32
N SER A 195 20.37 -4.35 -1.98
CA SER A 195 19.99 -2.93 -1.94
C SER A 195 19.38 -2.60 -0.59
N SER A 196 19.49 -1.34 -0.16
CA SER A 196 18.87 -0.90 1.09
C SER A 196 17.35 -1.04 1.01
N GLY A 197 16.73 -1.33 2.15
CA GLY A 197 15.27 -1.44 2.26
C GLY A 197 14.80 -2.25 3.45
N VAL A 198 13.49 -2.39 3.55
CA VAL A 198 12.82 -3.22 4.56
C VAL A 198 12.37 -4.52 3.91
N TYR A 199 12.76 -5.64 4.50
CA TYR A 199 12.51 -6.98 3.98
C TYR A 199 11.63 -7.77 4.94
N TRP A 200 10.72 -8.59 4.42
CA TRP A 200 9.88 -9.50 5.21
C TRP A 200 9.47 -10.71 4.37
N CYS A 201 9.06 -11.77 5.05
CA CYS A 201 8.42 -12.93 4.45
C CYS A 201 6.91 -12.82 4.61
N GLU A 202 6.18 -13.22 3.58
CA GLU A 202 4.74 -13.39 3.67
C GLU A 202 4.25 -14.59 2.88
N SER A 203 3.06 -15.04 3.27
CA SER A 203 2.24 -16.04 2.59
C SER A 203 0.79 -15.58 2.68
N VAL A 204 -0.15 -16.35 2.14
CA VAL A 204 -1.58 -16.03 2.25
C VAL A 204 -2.05 -15.96 3.70
N THR A 205 -1.43 -16.74 4.59
CA THR A 205 -1.92 -16.95 5.95
C THR A 205 -1.08 -16.24 7.00
N GLN A 206 0.20 -16.01 6.72
CA GLN A 206 1.20 -15.65 7.72
C GLN A 206 2.19 -14.63 7.15
N SER A 207 2.67 -13.75 8.02
CA SER A 207 3.76 -12.82 7.75
C SER A 207 4.79 -12.85 8.87
N SER A 208 6.06 -12.72 8.52
CA SER A 208 7.16 -12.73 9.47
C SER A 208 7.38 -11.35 10.11
N ASN A 209 8.39 -11.27 10.97
CA ASN A 209 9.04 -10.00 11.29
C ASN A 209 9.64 -9.34 10.05
N ALA A 210 9.86 -8.03 10.14
CA ALA A 210 10.56 -7.26 9.13
C ALA A 210 11.99 -6.94 9.58
N ALA A 211 12.91 -6.86 8.62
CA ALA A 211 14.30 -6.47 8.82
C ALA A 211 14.62 -5.22 7.98
N ASN A 212 15.12 -4.17 8.62
CA ASN A 212 15.66 -3.01 7.93
C ASN A 212 17.15 -3.27 7.63
N ILE A 213 17.50 -3.37 6.35
CA ILE A 213 18.87 -3.62 5.90
C ILE A 213 19.38 -2.36 5.18
N THR A 214 20.52 -1.86 5.61
CA THR A 214 21.24 -0.77 4.95
C THR A 214 22.47 -1.33 4.24
N ILE A 215 22.59 -1.04 2.95
CA ILE A 215 23.71 -1.47 2.12
C ILE A 215 24.66 -0.30 1.89
N HIS A 216 25.93 -0.51 2.20
CA HIS A 216 26.97 0.47 1.97
C HIS A 216 27.62 0.25 0.60
N SER A 217 27.90 1.34 -0.11
CA SER A 217 28.76 1.29 -1.29
C SER A 217 30.21 1.16 -0.83
N GLU A 218 30.90 0.09 -1.22
CA GLU A 218 32.36 0.13 -1.20
C GLU A 218 32.82 1.10 -2.29
N LEU A 219 33.26 2.30 -1.90
CA LEU A 219 34.11 3.09 -2.77
C LEU A 219 35.45 2.35 -2.82
N LEU A 220 35.72 1.70 -3.96
CA LEU A 220 37.09 1.34 -4.33
C LEU A 220 37.88 2.65 -4.46
N PHE A 221 38.51 3.08 -3.36
CA PHE A 221 39.59 4.05 -3.42
C PHE A 221 40.76 3.34 -4.11
N ILE A 222 40.82 3.48 -5.44
CA ILE A 222 41.99 3.14 -6.27
C ILE A 222 42.84 4.39 -6.40
#